data_AF-A0A842ZXW4-F1
#
_entry.id   AF-A0A842ZXW4-F1
#
_cell.length_a   1.000
_cell.length_b   1.000
_cell.length_c   1.000
_cell.angle_alpha   90.00
_cell.angle_beta   90.00
_cell.angle_gamma   90.00
#
_symmetry.space_group_name_H-M   'P 1'
#
loop_
_entity.id
_entity.type
_entity.pdbx_description
1 polymer ?
#
loop_
_entity_poly.entity_id
_entity_poly.type
_entity_poly.pdbx_seq_one_letter_code
_entity_poly.pdbx_strand_id
1 'polypeptide(L)'
;MREIGLIQYMRPDGRKMTVMASVEDQVAGMAEGMILSCEVLTTGEVAIYARYPRDEEEDESLELSPNGPEVQEALQRLIERRYLMKHK
;
A
#
# COMPACT_ATOMS: atom_id res chain seq x y z
N MET A 1 15.27 -7.38 5.18
CA MET A 1 14.10 -6.52 5.46
C MET A 1 14.51 -5.10 5.12
N ARG A 2 13.68 -4.39 4.36
CA ARG A 2 13.90 -3.00 3.95
C ARG A 2 12.66 -2.19 4.28
N GLU A 3 12.86 -0.95 4.72
CA GLU A 3 11.76 -0.03 4.97
C GLU A 3 11.32 0.66 3.67
N ILE A 4 10.00 0.72 3.48
CA ILE A 4 9.37 1.47 2.39
C ILE A 4 8.39 2.50 2.97
N GLY A 5 8.27 3.64 2.31
CA GLY A 5 7.35 4.70 2.71
C GLY A 5 5.98 4.54 2.07
N LEU A 6 4.93 4.80 2.84
CA LEU A 6 3.55 4.88 2.38
C LEU A 6 2.93 6.20 2.84
N ILE A 7 1.97 6.71 2.06
CA ILE A 7 1.15 7.85 2.45
C ILE A 7 -0.06 7.35 3.23
N GLN A 8 -0.15 7.62 4.52
CA GLN A 8 -1.36 7.40 5.29
C GLN A 8 -2.26 8.64 5.24
N TYR A 9 -3.50 8.44 4.80
CA TYR A 9 -4.57 9.43 4.89
C TYR A 9 -5.26 9.32 6.25
N MET A 10 -5.20 10.41 7.01
CA MET A 10 -5.76 10.53 8.34
C MET A 10 -7.21 11.01 8.26
N ARG A 11 -8.09 10.37 9.03
CA ARG A 11 -9.46 10.82 9.23
C ARG A 11 -9.55 11.69 10.49
N PRO A 12 -10.52 12.63 10.56
CA PRO A 12 -11.52 12.94 9.52
C PRO A 12 -11.06 13.99 8.49
N ASP A 13 -9.91 14.64 8.70
CA ASP A 13 -9.52 15.86 7.98
C ASP A 13 -8.71 15.64 6.71
N GLY A 14 -8.44 14.38 6.34
CA GLY A 14 -7.72 14.04 5.11
C GLY A 14 -6.23 14.38 5.16
N ARG A 15 -5.67 14.70 6.33
CA ARG A 15 -4.24 14.98 6.47
C ARG A 15 -3.42 13.79 5.98
N LYS A 16 -2.33 14.08 5.26
CA LYS A 16 -1.40 13.07 4.76
C LYS A 16 -0.21 12.99 5.72
N MET A 17 0.17 11.78 6.09
CA MET A 17 1.43 11.52 6.79
C MET A 17 2.20 10.41 6.10
N THR A 18 3.53 10.45 6.16
CA THR A 18 4.36 9.34 5.71
C THR A 18 4.52 8.36 6.85
N VAL A 19 4.21 7.09 6.58
CA VAL A 19 4.49 5.96 7.48
C VAL A 19 5.49 5.03 6.83
N MET A 20 6.32 4.38 7.63
CA MET A 20 7.28 3.38 7.17
C MET A 20 6.73 1.99 7.45
N ALA A 21 6.84 1.10 6.48
CA ALA A 21 6.55 -0.32 6.64
C ALA A 21 7.80 -1.14 6.33
N SER A 22 8.06 -2.16 7.14
CA SER A 22 9.13 -3.11 6.89
C SER A 22 8.61 -4.23 6.00
N VAL A 23 9.27 -4.47 4.87
CA VAL A 23 8.94 -5.56 3.93
C VAL A 23 10.19 -6.37 3.60
N GLU A 24 10.01 -7.54 2.98
CA GLU A 24 11.13 -8.30 2.43
C GLU A 24 11.86 -7.50 1.33
N ASP A 25 13.17 -7.70 1.19
CA ASP A 25 13.99 -6.89 0.27
C ASP A 25 13.55 -7.05 -1.19
N GLN A 26 13.10 -8.26 -1.56
CA GLN A 26 12.54 -8.55 -2.88
C GLN A 26 11.24 -7.75 -3.11
N VAL A 27 10.36 -7.71 -2.12
CA VAL A 27 9.10 -6.95 -2.18
C VAL A 27 9.39 -5.44 -2.23
N ALA A 28 10.38 -4.95 -1.49
CA ALA A 28 10.81 -3.57 -1.58
C ALA A 28 11.32 -3.20 -2.98
N GLY A 29 12.04 -4.10 -3.65
CA GLY A 29 12.46 -3.93 -5.05
C GLY A 29 11.26 -3.87 -6.00
N MET A 30 10.24 -4.70 -5.80
CA MET A 30 9.00 -4.66 -6.59
C MET A 30 8.21 -3.36 -6.39
N ALA A 31 8.24 -2.81 -5.18
CA ALA A 31 7.57 -1.55 -4.85
C ALA A 31 8.25 -0.31 -5.46
N GLU A 32 9.44 -0.44 -6.05
CA GLU A 32 10.14 0.70 -6.65
C GLU A 32 9.31 1.31 -7.79
N GLY A 33 9.10 2.63 -7.70
CA GLY A 33 8.26 3.37 -8.65
C GLY A 33 6.75 3.28 -8.38
N MET A 34 6.30 2.53 -7.38
CA MET A 34 4.90 2.57 -6.93
C MET A 34 4.64 3.77 -6.01
N ILE A 35 3.40 4.25 -6.05
CA ILE A 35 2.80 5.13 -5.07
C ILE A 35 1.95 4.25 -4.17
N LEU A 36 2.36 4.14 -2.92
CA LEU A 36 1.69 3.37 -1.89
C LEU A 36 0.97 4.30 -0.94
N SER A 37 -0.28 3.99 -0.63
CA SER A 37 -1.04 4.74 0.35
C SER A 37 -2.00 3.87 1.14
N CYS A 38 -2.46 4.37 2.28
CA CYS A 38 -3.44 3.66 3.10
C CYS A 38 -4.36 4.62 3.85
N GLU A 39 -5.48 4.12 4.32
CA GLU A 39 -6.35 4.81 5.26
C GLU A 39 -7.01 3.82 6.22
N VAL A 40 -7.34 4.30 7.43
CA VAL A 40 -8.17 3.54 8.38
C VAL A 40 -9.63 3.88 8.11
N LEU A 41 -10.42 2.87 7.78
CA LEU A 41 -11.85 2.99 7.49
C LEU A 41 -12.67 3.12 8.78
N THR A 42 -13.91 3.59 8.66
CA THR A 42 -14.86 3.63 9.79
C THR A 42 -15.24 2.25 10.32
N THR A 43 -15.02 1.19 9.53
CA THR A 43 -15.19 -0.20 9.95
C THR A 43 -14.06 -0.68 10.86
N GLY A 44 -12.98 0.09 10.99
CA GLY A 44 -11.78 -0.30 11.75
C GLY A 44 -10.77 -1.10 10.92
N GLU A 45 -11.04 -1.34 9.64
CA GLU A 45 -10.11 -1.95 8.70
C GLU A 45 -9.14 -0.91 8.12
N VAL A 46 -8.02 -1.37 7.57
CA VAL A 46 -7.09 -0.57 6.78
C VAL A 46 -7.28 -0.90 5.32
N ALA A 47 -7.58 0.11 4.51
CA ALA A 47 -7.50 0.03 3.07
C ALA A 47 -6.09 0.43 2.63
N ILE A 48 -5.44 -0.43 1.83
CA ILE A 48 -4.11 -0.22 1.28
C ILE A 48 -4.24 -0.13 -0.23
N TYR A 49 -3.61 0.87 -0.82
CA TYR A 49 -3.67 1.19 -2.24
C TYR A 49 -2.27 1.17 -2.85
N ALA A 50 -2.17 0.63 -4.06
CA ALA A 50 -0.94 0.60 -4.83
C ALA A 50 -1.21 0.93 -6.31
N ARG A 51 -0.49 1.91 -6.82
CA ARG A 51 -0.50 2.30 -8.24
C ARG A 51 0.86 2.80 -8.70
N TYR A 52 1.09 2.83 -10.00
CA TYR A 52 2.21 3.56 -10.61
C TYR A 52 1.77 4.99 -10.98
N PRO A 53 2.70 5.95 -11.13
CA PRO A 53 2.39 7.35 -11.45
C PRO A 53 1.56 7.59 -12.72
N ARG A 54 1.59 6.66 -13.68
CA ARG A 54 0.89 6.77 -14.97
C ARG A 54 -0.38 5.94 -15.06
N ASP A 55 -0.75 5.26 -13.99
CA ASP A 55 -1.97 4.46 -13.95
C ASP A 55 -3.18 5.39 -13.80
N GLU A 56 -4.29 5.03 -14.44
CA GLU A 56 -5.58 5.69 -14.20
C GLU A 56 -6.10 5.31 -12.80
N GLU A 57 -7.05 6.09 -12.25
CA GLU A 57 -7.60 5.77 -10.91
C GLU A 57 -8.26 4.38 -10.89
N GLU A 58 -8.86 3.96 -12.01
CA GLU A 58 -9.49 2.64 -12.16
C GLU A 58 -8.48 1.48 -12.13
N ASP A 59 -7.21 1.76 -12.40
CA ASP A 59 -6.13 0.77 -12.38
C ASP A 59 -5.50 0.61 -10.98
N GLU A 60 -5.92 1.40 -9.99
CA GLU A 60 -5.40 1.32 -8.63
C GLU A 60 -5.78 -0.02 -7.98
N SER A 61 -4.79 -0.74 -7.46
CA SER A 61 -5.02 -1.98 -6.74
C SER A 61 -5.28 -1.71 -5.27
N LEU A 62 -6.29 -2.37 -4.71
CA LEU A 62 -6.68 -2.25 -3.30
C LEU A 62 -6.58 -3.59 -2.59
N GLU A 63 -6.18 -3.54 -1.31
CA GLU A 63 -6.25 -4.65 -0.35
C GLU A 63 -6.85 -4.14 0.96
N LEU A 64 -7.78 -4.90 1.55
CA LEU A 64 -8.30 -4.64 2.89
C LEU A 64 -7.60 -5.54 3.91
N SER A 65 -7.37 -5.01 5.10
CA SER A 65 -6.80 -5.77 6.20
C SER A 65 -7.38 -5.31 7.54
N PRO A 66 -7.55 -6.18 8.54
CA PRO A 66 -7.77 -5.75 9.92
C PRO A 66 -6.67 -4.76 10.36
N ASN A 67 -7.03 -3.74 11.15
CA ASN A 67 -6.04 -2.83 11.70
C ASN A 67 -5.22 -3.52 12.79
N GLY A 68 -4.06 -4.04 12.39
CA GLY A 68 -3.21 -4.88 13.21
C GLY A 68 -1.96 -5.35 12.46
N PRO A 69 -1.24 -6.33 13.02
CA PRO A 69 -0.05 -6.92 12.41
C PRO A 69 -0.26 -7.45 10.99
N GLU A 70 -1.49 -7.85 10.66
CA GLU A 70 -1.91 -8.41 9.36
C GLU A 70 -1.77 -7.40 8.21
N VAL A 71 -1.71 -6.09 8.51
CA VAL A 71 -1.50 -5.03 7.52
C VAL A 71 -0.20 -5.24 6.76
N GLN A 72 0.87 -5.70 7.43
CA GLN A 72 2.16 -5.90 6.79
C GLN A 72 2.12 -7.04 5.76
N GLU A 73 1.40 -8.12 6.06
CA GLU A 73 1.22 -9.22 5.10
C GLU A 73 0.35 -8.79 3.92
N ALA A 74 -0.76 -8.08 4.21
CA ALA A 74 -1.65 -7.52 3.19
C ALA A 74 -0.91 -6.58 2.22
N LEU A 75 -0.04 -5.71 2.75
CA LEU A 75 0.80 -4.83 1.94
C LEU A 75 1.70 -5.60 0.99
N GLN A 76 2.38 -6.64 1.48
CA GLN A 76 3.31 -7.42 0.66
C GLN A 76 2.56 -8.14 -0.48
N ARG A 77 1.43 -8.78 -0.18
CA ARG A 77 0.58 -9.42 -1.21
C ARG A 77 0.08 -8.42 -2.26
N LEU A 78 -0.26 -7.19 -1.84
CA LEU A 78 -0.70 -6.14 -2.75
C LEU A 78 0.42 -5.71 -3.70
N ILE A 79 1.63 -5.47 -3.17
CA ILE A 79 2.79 -5.07 -3.98
C ILE A 79 3.11 -6.14 -5.01
N GLU A 80 3.20 -7.40 -4.60
CA GLU A 80 3.50 -8.52 -5.49
C GLU A 80 2.45 -8.64 -6.60
N ARG A 81 1.16 -8.60 -6.23
CA ARG A 81 0.04 -8.66 -7.18
C ARG A 81 0.12 -7.51 -8.19
N ARG A 82 0.32 -6.28 -7.73
CA ARG A 82 0.40 -5.09 -8.59
C ARG A 82 1.59 -5.17 -9.55
N TYR A 83 2.75 -5.57 -9.03
CA TYR A 83 3.97 -5.71 -9.84
C TYR A 83 3.76 -6.71 -10.98
N LEU A 84 3.18 -7.87 -10.68
CA LEU A 84 2.88 -8.91 -11.66
C LEU A 84 1.85 -8.46 -12.70
N MET A 85 0.86 -7.64 -12.33
CA MET A 85 -0.11 -7.10 -13.28
C MET A 85 0.53 -6.12 -14.28
N LYS A 86 1.51 -5.32 -13.84
CA LYS A 86 2.17 -4.33 -14.70
C LYS A 86 3.15 -4.95 -15.71
N HIS A 87 3.73 -6.10 -15.38
CA HIS A 87 4.80 -6.75 -16.15
C HIS A 87 4.35 -8.03 -16.88
N LYS A 88 3.05 -8.26 -16.96
CA LYS A 88 2.44 -9.24 -17.87
C LYS A 88 2.17 -8.59 -19.23
#